data_AF-A0A2W2CI51-F1
#
_entry.id   AF-A0A2W2CI51-F1
#
_cell.length_a   1.000
_cell.length_b   1.000
_cell.length_c   1.000
_cell.angle_alpha   90.00
_cell.angle_beta   90.00
_cell.angle_gamma   90.00
#
_symmetry.space_group_name_H-M   'P 1'
#
loop_
_entity.id
_entity.type
_entity.pdbx_description
1 polymer ?
#
loop_
_entity_poly.entity_id
_entity_poly.type
_entity_poly.pdbx_seq_one_letter_code
_entity_poly.pdbx_strand_id
1 'polypeptide(L)'
;MQPDQSGATPADVDTSAIGDDDLEAQELLADAVDSDDPDGADALGDPGKKALDAMKQREKAARAESRELKKRLADLEAAAAAKDKTPDEQAIDAARREAAAETLAKANARILRSEVKAAAAGKLADPSDALRLLDLDQFEVGDDGEVDAGDIADAISELIKNKPYLAAQGGTTTFDSARGKRTPAGQLTRDDIKKMSPAEINAARKAGRLDNLLGKKP
;
A
#
# COMPACT_ATOMS: atom_id res chain seq x y z
N MET A 1 44.85 -32.10 41.06
CA MET A 1 44.43 -31.77 42.44
C MET A 1 43.63 -30.47 42.34
N GLN A 2 42.29 -30.55 42.31
CA GLN A 2 41.42 -29.44 42.73
C GLN A 2 41.39 -29.44 44.27
N PRO A 3 41.21 -28.29 44.93
CA PRO A 3 39.88 -27.77 45.33
C PRO A 3 39.77 -26.24 45.11
N ASP A 4 38.63 -25.62 44.80
CA ASP A 4 37.30 -25.53 45.46
C ASP A 4 37.19 -24.37 46.49
N GLN A 5 36.01 -23.73 46.44
CA GLN A 5 35.37 -22.84 47.45
C GLN A 5 35.79 -21.37 47.47
N SER A 6 34.97 -20.40 47.87
CA SER A 6 33.53 -20.16 48.09
C SER A 6 33.49 -18.74 48.72
N GLY A 7 32.39 -17.98 48.65
CA GLY A 7 32.26 -16.79 49.51
C GLY A 7 31.37 -15.67 48.95
N ALA A 8 30.20 -15.52 49.55
CA ALA A 8 29.16 -14.55 49.21
C ALA A 8 29.15 -13.33 50.15
N THR A 9 28.92 -12.13 49.59
CA THR A 9 28.19 -10.94 50.14
C THR A 9 28.70 -10.31 51.47
N PRO A 10 28.19 -9.16 52.01
CA PRO A 10 27.09 -8.26 51.59
C PRO A 10 27.39 -6.73 51.72
N ALA A 11 26.45 -5.87 51.28
CA ALA A 11 26.02 -4.67 52.02
C ALA A 11 24.77 -4.03 51.38
N ASP A 12 23.65 -4.14 52.09
CA ASP A 12 22.39 -3.41 51.93
C ASP A 12 22.55 -1.90 52.13
N VAL A 13 21.70 -1.08 51.50
CA VAL A 13 20.81 -0.13 52.21
C VAL A 13 19.52 0.09 51.39
N ASP A 14 18.41 -0.40 51.95
CA ASP A 14 17.03 0.00 51.68
C ASP A 14 16.71 1.31 52.43
N THR A 15 16.10 2.28 51.76
CA THR A 15 15.17 3.22 52.41
C THR A 15 14.03 3.61 51.46
N SER A 16 12.94 2.86 51.59
CA SER A 16 11.53 3.27 51.49
C SER A 16 11.17 4.77 51.37
N ALA A 17 10.08 4.98 50.60
CA ALA A 17 9.11 6.09 50.63
C ALA A 17 9.40 7.37 49.81
N ILE A 18 8.79 7.44 48.62
CA ILE A 18 8.05 8.56 48.00
C ILE A 18 7.26 7.85 46.89
N GLY A 19 5.93 7.66 46.97
CA GLY A 19 4.92 8.71 46.92
C GLY A 19 4.11 8.45 45.65
N ASP A 20 2.92 7.87 45.82
CA ASP A 20 1.92 7.69 44.78
C ASP A 20 1.54 9.05 44.16
N ASP A 21 2.08 9.41 42.99
CA ASP A 21 1.61 10.58 42.21
C ASP A 21 2.22 10.66 40.79
N ASP A 22 2.30 9.56 40.03
CA ASP A 22 2.87 9.58 38.67
C ASP A 22 2.06 8.74 37.65
N LEU A 23 0.73 8.87 37.66
CA LEU A 23 -0.17 8.20 36.70
C LEU A 23 -1.06 9.14 35.86
N GLU A 24 -0.70 10.42 35.69
CA GLU A 24 -1.46 11.36 34.84
C GLU A 24 -0.62 12.05 33.74
N ALA A 25 0.41 11.39 33.21
CA ALA A 25 1.24 11.95 32.13
C ALA A 25 1.43 11.04 30.91
N GLN A 26 0.52 10.09 30.67
CA GLN A 26 0.60 9.19 29.50
C GLN A 26 -0.72 9.07 28.69
N GLU A 27 -1.69 9.95 28.91
CA GLU A 27 -2.99 9.93 28.20
C GLU A 27 -3.23 11.17 27.32
N LEU A 28 -2.17 11.75 26.74
CA LEU A 28 -2.27 12.90 25.82
C LEU A 28 -1.51 12.73 24.48
N LEU A 29 -1.08 11.51 24.14
CA LEU A 29 -0.38 11.22 22.87
C LEU A 29 -1.11 10.21 21.97
N ALA A 30 -2.41 10.00 22.19
CA ALA A 30 -3.20 9.02 21.46
C ALA A 30 -4.24 9.62 20.49
N ASP A 31 -4.12 10.89 20.09
CA ASP A 31 -5.14 11.51 19.22
C ASP A 31 -4.57 12.39 18.09
N ALA A 32 -3.38 12.08 17.57
CA ALA A 32 -2.77 12.84 16.46
C ALA A 32 -2.30 11.95 15.31
N VAL A 33 -2.90 10.78 15.11
CA VAL A 33 -2.58 9.89 13.98
C VAL A 33 -3.84 9.22 13.40
N ASP A 34 -4.86 9.99 13.07
CA ASP A 34 -5.72 9.67 11.92
C ASP A 34 -6.55 10.89 11.51
N SER A 35 -5.96 11.76 10.71
CA SER A 35 -6.76 12.68 9.88
C SER A 35 -6.21 12.67 8.46
N ASP A 36 -6.31 11.50 7.82
CA ASP A 36 -6.48 11.41 6.37
C ASP A 36 -7.89 11.97 6.00
N ASP A 37 -8.16 13.21 6.42
CA ASP A 37 -9.31 13.95 5.99
C ASP A 37 -8.89 14.75 4.74
N PRO A 38 -9.40 14.41 3.54
CA PRO A 38 -9.14 15.20 2.34
C PRO A 38 -9.64 16.66 2.44
N ASP A 39 -10.38 17.01 3.51
CA ASP A 39 -11.04 18.31 3.69
C ASP A 39 -10.09 19.45 4.15
N GLY A 40 -8.81 19.19 4.45
CA GLY A 40 -7.86 20.25 4.82
C GLY A 40 -7.67 21.33 3.75
N ALA A 41 -7.79 20.96 2.47
CA ALA A 41 -7.77 21.91 1.35
C ALA A 41 -9.09 22.68 1.20
N ASP A 42 -10.20 22.06 1.61
CA ASP A 42 -11.54 22.67 1.56
C ASP A 42 -11.74 23.73 2.65
N ALA A 43 -11.00 23.63 3.76
CA ALA A 43 -10.99 24.61 4.85
C ALA A 43 -10.29 25.95 4.52
N LEU A 44 -9.48 26.02 3.46
CA LEU A 44 -8.59 27.16 3.16
C LEU A 44 -9.23 28.28 2.31
N GLY A 45 -10.49 28.12 1.91
CA GLY A 45 -11.18 29.04 0.98
C GLY A 45 -10.54 29.12 -0.41
N ASP A 46 -11.19 29.86 -1.33
CA ASP A 46 -10.72 30.04 -2.71
C ASP A 46 -9.24 30.46 -2.87
N PRO A 47 -8.70 31.43 -2.09
CA PRO A 47 -7.30 31.82 -2.25
C PRO A 47 -6.33 30.73 -1.78
N GLY A 48 -6.67 29.98 -0.73
CA GLY A 48 -5.80 28.92 -0.22
C GLY A 48 -5.78 27.69 -1.12
N LYS A 49 -6.92 27.31 -1.70
CA LYS A 49 -6.97 26.26 -2.75
C LYS A 49 -6.07 26.59 -3.94
N LYS A 50 -6.16 27.83 -4.46
CA LYS A 50 -5.29 28.30 -5.54
C LYS A 50 -3.80 28.28 -5.17
N ALA A 51 -3.46 28.58 -3.92
CA ALA A 51 -2.08 28.53 -3.44
C ALA A 51 -1.55 27.08 -3.40
N LEU A 52 -2.36 26.14 -2.93
CA LEU A 52 -2.02 24.72 -2.93
C LEU A 52 -1.85 24.17 -4.35
N ASP A 53 -2.77 24.49 -5.27
CA ASP A 53 -2.66 24.07 -6.66
C ASP A 53 -1.38 24.61 -7.31
N ALA A 54 -1.05 25.88 -7.06
CA ALA A 54 0.19 26.48 -7.55
C ALA A 54 1.44 25.81 -6.95
N MET A 55 1.40 25.39 -5.68
CA MET A 55 2.48 24.64 -5.06
C MET A 55 2.65 23.26 -5.70
N LYS A 56 1.56 22.50 -5.86
CA LYS A 56 1.56 21.19 -6.53
C LYS A 56 2.12 21.30 -7.96
N GLN A 57 1.73 22.33 -8.71
CA GLN A 57 2.25 22.56 -10.06
C GLN A 57 3.77 22.86 -10.08
N ARG A 58 4.26 23.68 -9.14
CA ARG A 58 5.69 23.96 -9.01
C ARG A 58 6.48 22.71 -8.64
N GLU A 59 5.94 21.88 -7.75
CA GLU A 59 6.57 20.62 -7.38
C GLU A 59 6.66 19.66 -8.58
N LYS A 60 5.57 19.48 -9.32
CA LYS A 60 5.56 18.67 -10.55
C LYS A 60 6.59 19.18 -11.57
N ALA A 61 6.69 20.50 -11.76
CA ALA A 61 7.69 21.11 -12.63
C ALA A 61 9.13 20.87 -12.14
N ALA A 62 9.38 21.03 -10.84
CA ALA A 62 10.69 20.79 -10.24
C ALA A 62 11.11 19.31 -10.34
N ARG A 63 10.16 18.37 -10.15
CA ARG A 63 10.41 16.94 -10.35
C ARG A 63 10.75 16.65 -11.83
N ALA A 64 10.02 17.23 -12.77
CA ALA A 64 10.34 17.09 -14.20
C ALA A 64 11.73 17.63 -14.56
N GLU A 65 12.11 18.79 -14.02
CA GLU A 65 13.45 19.36 -14.21
C GLU A 65 14.53 18.48 -13.57
N SER A 66 14.29 17.97 -12.36
CA SER A 66 15.20 17.05 -11.67
C SER A 66 15.46 15.79 -12.50
N ARG A 67 14.43 15.20 -13.12
CA ARG A 67 14.58 14.05 -14.03
C ARG A 67 15.46 14.37 -15.23
N GLU A 68 15.23 15.50 -15.88
CA GLU A 68 16.03 15.93 -17.04
C GLU A 68 17.49 16.19 -16.64
N LEU A 69 17.73 16.82 -15.50
CA LEU A 69 19.07 17.04 -14.98
C LEU A 69 19.78 15.73 -14.62
N LYS A 70 19.09 14.78 -13.96
CA LYS A 70 19.61 13.44 -13.67
C LYS A 70 20.01 12.71 -14.96
N LYS A 71 19.17 12.78 -16.00
CA LYS A 71 19.46 12.19 -17.32
C LYS A 71 20.72 12.80 -17.94
N ARG A 72 20.82 14.13 -17.95
CA ARG A 72 22.01 14.83 -18.46
C ARG A 72 23.28 14.48 -17.67
N LEU A 73 23.17 14.34 -16.35
CA LEU A 73 24.28 13.92 -15.50
C LEU A 73 24.75 12.51 -15.89
N ALA A 74 23.83 11.56 -16.01
CA ALA A 74 24.15 10.19 -16.43
C ALA A 74 24.80 10.15 -17.83
N ASP A 75 24.32 10.96 -18.77
CA ASP A 75 24.90 11.06 -20.12
C ASP A 75 26.32 11.64 -20.09
N LEU A 76 26.56 12.68 -19.27
CA LEU A 76 27.90 13.27 -19.10
C LEU A 76 28.86 12.32 -18.39
N GLU A 77 28.42 11.61 -17.37
CA GLU A 77 29.20 10.59 -16.67
C GLU A 77 29.57 9.43 -17.60
N ALA A 78 28.62 8.97 -18.42
CA ALA A 78 28.87 7.97 -19.44
C ALA A 78 29.89 8.44 -20.49
N ALA A 79 29.77 9.69 -20.95
CA ALA A 79 30.71 10.27 -21.90
C ALA A 79 32.11 10.44 -21.29
N ALA A 80 32.20 10.81 -20.01
CA ALA A 80 33.47 10.91 -19.29
C ALA A 80 34.14 9.53 -19.13
N ALA A 81 33.37 8.51 -18.72
CA ALA A 81 33.85 7.15 -18.56
C ALA A 81 34.27 6.47 -19.88
N ALA A 82 33.82 6.98 -21.02
CA ALA A 82 34.19 6.49 -22.35
C ALA A 82 35.53 7.04 -22.85
N LYS A 83 36.04 8.15 -22.31
CA LYS A 83 37.21 8.88 -22.85
C LYS A 83 38.48 8.05 -22.95
N ASP A 84 38.71 7.16 -21.99
CA ASP A 84 39.93 6.34 -21.90
C ASP A 84 39.76 4.93 -22.49
N LYS A 85 38.60 4.63 -23.10
CA LYS A 85 38.26 3.31 -23.64
C LYS A 85 38.46 3.25 -25.14
N THR A 86 38.85 2.09 -25.65
CA THR A 86 38.87 1.82 -27.09
C THR A 86 37.44 1.84 -27.69
N PRO A 87 37.28 2.08 -29.00
CA PRO A 87 35.95 2.06 -29.64
C PRO A 87 35.16 0.77 -29.39
N ASP A 88 35.84 -0.38 -29.39
CA ASP A 88 35.22 -1.69 -29.14
C ASP A 88 34.73 -1.82 -27.69
N GLU A 89 35.53 -1.37 -26.71
CA GLU A 89 35.12 -1.34 -25.30
C GLU A 89 33.95 -0.37 -25.06
N GLN A 90 33.96 0.80 -25.72
CA GLN A 90 32.86 1.75 -25.65
C GLN A 90 31.56 1.14 -26.20
N ALA A 91 31.63 0.42 -27.33
CA ALA A 91 30.47 -0.24 -27.92
C ALA A 91 29.90 -1.35 -27.01
N ILE A 92 30.77 -2.17 -26.41
CA ILE A 92 30.35 -3.23 -25.47
C ILE A 92 29.70 -2.63 -24.23
N ASP A 93 30.28 -1.59 -23.64
CA ASP A 93 29.73 -0.95 -22.45
C ASP A 93 28.44 -0.19 -22.73
N ALA A 94 28.33 0.47 -23.88
CA ALA A 94 27.08 1.09 -24.31
C ALA A 94 25.98 0.05 -24.48
N ALA A 95 26.26 -1.06 -25.16
CA ALA A 95 25.29 -2.15 -25.35
C ALA A 95 24.86 -2.78 -24.01
N ARG A 96 25.78 -2.99 -23.06
CA ARG A 96 25.45 -3.49 -21.72
C ARG A 96 24.57 -2.53 -20.96
N ARG A 97 24.87 -1.24 -21.01
CA ARG A 97 24.10 -0.20 -20.31
C ARG A 97 22.71 -0.06 -20.89
N GLU A 98 22.59 -0.06 -22.22
CA GLU A 98 21.30 0.00 -22.91
C GLU A 98 20.44 -1.22 -22.56
N ALA A 99 21.01 -2.42 -22.59
CA ALA A 99 20.30 -3.64 -22.20
C ALA A 99 19.85 -3.63 -20.73
N ALA A 100 20.70 -3.13 -19.82
CA ALA A 100 20.37 -2.97 -18.41
C ALA A 100 19.24 -1.94 -18.22
N ALA A 101 19.35 -0.77 -18.87
CA ALA A 101 18.37 0.30 -18.81
C ALA A 101 17.02 -0.15 -19.37
N GLU A 102 17.00 -0.85 -20.51
CA GLU A 102 15.77 -1.39 -21.11
C GLU A 102 15.12 -2.43 -20.19
N THR A 103 15.91 -3.30 -19.57
CA THR A 103 15.41 -4.33 -18.65
C THR A 103 14.80 -3.67 -17.40
N LEU A 104 15.50 -2.70 -16.83
CA LEU A 104 15.02 -1.95 -15.66
C LEU A 104 13.75 -1.15 -16.00
N ALA A 105 13.72 -0.46 -17.13
CA ALA A 105 12.54 0.28 -17.57
C ALA A 105 11.32 -0.65 -17.75
N LYS A 106 11.51 -1.85 -18.32
CA LYS A 106 10.43 -2.85 -18.44
C LYS A 106 9.94 -3.35 -17.09
N ALA A 107 10.83 -3.55 -16.12
CA ALA A 107 10.49 -3.96 -14.76
C ALA A 107 9.71 -2.85 -14.03
N ASN A 108 10.24 -1.63 -14.02
CA ASN A 108 9.62 -0.46 -13.40
C ASN A 108 8.24 -0.18 -14.00
N ALA A 109 8.10 -0.28 -15.33
CA ALA A 109 6.80 -0.14 -15.97
C ALA A 109 5.79 -1.23 -15.54
N ARG A 110 6.24 -2.45 -15.21
CA ARG A 110 5.35 -3.50 -14.69
C ARG A 110 4.93 -3.22 -13.25
N ILE A 111 5.86 -2.75 -12.42
CA ILE A 111 5.59 -2.33 -11.04
C ILE A 111 4.56 -1.21 -11.06
N LEU A 112 4.85 -0.11 -11.75
CA LEU A 112 3.97 1.05 -11.81
C LEU A 112 2.57 0.70 -12.33
N ARG A 113 2.48 -0.12 -13.40
CA ARG A 113 1.18 -0.59 -13.91
C ARG A 113 0.39 -1.40 -12.88
N SER A 114 1.08 -2.18 -12.05
CA SER A 114 0.44 -3.01 -11.02
C SER A 114 -0.04 -2.15 -9.86
N GLU A 115 0.78 -1.21 -9.41
CA GLU A 115 0.47 -0.28 -8.32
C GLU A 115 -0.67 0.66 -8.68
N VAL A 116 -0.64 1.26 -9.88
CA VAL A 116 -1.74 2.11 -10.37
C VAL A 116 -3.04 1.33 -10.46
N LYS A 117 -2.99 0.08 -10.96
CA LYS A 117 -4.18 -0.76 -11.04
C LYS A 117 -4.70 -1.17 -9.65
N ALA A 118 -3.80 -1.44 -8.71
CA ALA A 118 -4.15 -1.76 -7.33
C ALA A 118 -4.79 -0.56 -6.62
N ALA A 119 -4.19 0.63 -6.73
CA ALA A 119 -4.73 1.87 -6.18
C ALA A 119 -6.08 2.28 -6.80
N ALA A 120 -6.31 1.92 -8.06
CA ALA A 120 -7.58 2.18 -8.75
C ALA A 120 -8.67 1.15 -8.40
N ALA A 121 -8.31 0.00 -7.84
CA ALA A 121 -9.26 -1.04 -7.49
C ALA A 121 -10.26 -0.53 -6.44
N GLY A 122 -11.56 -0.71 -6.72
CA GLY A 122 -12.64 -0.22 -5.86
C GLY A 122 -12.91 1.29 -5.92
N LYS A 123 -12.01 2.09 -6.52
CA LYS A 123 -12.22 3.52 -6.79
C LYS A 123 -12.79 3.77 -8.18
N LEU A 124 -12.28 3.05 -9.19
CA LEU A 124 -12.76 3.11 -10.58
C LEU A 124 -13.64 1.89 -10.89
N ALA A 125 -14.62 2.08 -11.78
CA ALA A 125 -15.46 1.02 -12.32
C ALA A 125 -14.62 0.00 -13.11
N ASP A 126 -13.66 0.48 -13.91
CA ASP A 126 -12.59 -0.33 -14.50
C ASP A 126 -11.21 0.18 -14.04
N PRO A 127 -10.47 -0.57 -13.21
CA PRO A 127 -9.11 -0.18 -12.80
C PRO A 127 -8.13 -0.02 -13.96
N SER A 128 -8.39 -0.66 -15.11
CA SER A 128 -7.55 -0.50 -16.31
C SER A 128 -7.71 0.85 -17.01
N ASP A 129 -8.75 1.64 -16.69
CA ASP A 129 -8.88 2.99 -17.22
C ASP A 129 -7.84 3.95 -16.64
N ALA A 130 -7.37 3.71 -15.41
CA ALA A 130 -6.27 4.48 -14.84
C ALA A 130 -5.01 4.41 -15.72
N LEU A 131 -4.70 3.24 -16.28
CA LEU A 131 -3.53 3.05 -17.15
C LEU A 131 -3.62 3.78 -18.50
N ARG A 132 -4.84 4.13 -18.93
CA ARG A 132 -5.10 4.81 -20.22
C ARG A 132 -5.24 6.32 -20.06
N LEU A 133 -5.68 6.77 -18.90
CA LEU A 133 -6.10 8.14 -18.66
C LEU A 133 -5.15 8.92 -17.76
N LEU A 134 -4.31 8.24 -16.98
CA LEU A 134 -3.23 8.87 -16.24
C LEU A 134 -1.96 8.94 -17.08
N ASP A 135 -1.22 10.03 -16.91
CA ASP A 135 0.16 10.13 -17.37
C ASP A 135 1.04 9.31 -16.42
N LEU A 136 1.51 8.14 -16.86
CA LEU A 136 2.33 7.26 -16.03
C LEU A 136 3.77 7.77 -15.89
N ASP A 137 4.25 8.59 -16.83
CA ASP A 137 5.63 9.08 -16.84
C ASP A 137 5.87 10.15 -15.75
N GLN A 138 4.80 10.64 -15.11
CA GLN A 138 4.91 11.56 -13.97
C GLN A 138 5.34 10.85 -12.67
N PHE A 139 5.11 9.53 -12.58
CA PHE A 139 5.44 8.75 -11.39
C PHE A 139 6.83 8.13 -11.52
N GLU A 140 7.63 8.25 -10.47
CA GLU A 140 8.94 7.62 -10.39
C GLU A 140 8.85 6.33 -9.59
N VAL A 141 9.62 5.33 -10.03
CA VAL A 141 9.85 4.09 -9.28
C VAL A 141 11.23 4.22 -8.65
N GLY A 142 11.31 4.10 -7.33
CA GLY A 142 12.56 4.13 -6.59
C GLY A 142 13.48 2.95 -6.92
N ASP A 143 14.73 3.02 -6.45
CA ASP A 143 15.73 1.97 -6.68
C ASP A 143 15.36 0.63 -6.02
N ASP A 144 14.52 0.67 -4.98
CA ASP A 144 13.93 -0.47 -4.29
C ASP A 144 12.65 -1.00 -4.96
N GLY A 145 12.15 -0.31 -5.99
CA GLY A 145 10.90 -0.64 -6.66
C GLY A 145 9.67 0.03 -6.03
N GLU A 146 9.83 0.90 -5.04
CA GLU A 146 8.70 1.59 -4.41
C GLU A 146 8.18 2.75 -5.27
N VAL A 147 6.89 3.04 -5.15
CA VAL A 147 6.22 4.18 -5.79
C VAL A 147 5.52 5.01 -4.73
N ASP A 148 5.35 6.30 -4.98
CA ASP A 148 4.56 7.16 -4.10
C ASP A 148 3.06 6.82 -4.24
N ALA A 149 2.58 5.97 -3.33
CA ALA A 149 1.19 5.53 -3.30
C ALA A 149 0.21 6.68 -3.05
N GLY A 150 0.64 7.72 -2.31
CA GLY A 150 -0.15 8.92 -2.04
C GLY A 150 -0.37 9.71 -3.32
N ASP A 151 0.70 9.98 -4.07
CA ASP A 151 0.61 10.66 -5.37
C ASP A 151 -0.30 9.91 -6.36
N ILE A 152 -0.21 8.57 -6.41
CA ILE A 152 -1.07 7.75 -7.26
C ILE A 152 -2.54 7.86 -6.81
N ALA A 153 -2.81 7.80 -5.51
CA ALA A 153 -4.16 7.92 -4.96
C ALA A 153 -4.77 9.31 -5.23
N ASP A 154 -3.97 10.37 -5.12
CA ASP A 154 -4.34 11.75 -5.46
C ASP A 154 -4.69 11.87 -6.94
N ALA A 155 -3.84 11.33 -7.83
CA ALA A 155 -4.07 11.36 -9.26
C ALA A 155 -5.33 10.60 -9.68
N ILE A 156 -5.64 9.47 -9.04
CA ILE A 156 -6.89 8.73 -9.26
C ILE A 156 -8.08 9.53 -8.76
N SER A 157 -7.97 10.18 -7.60
CA SER A 157 -9.03 11.02 -7.04
C SER A 157 -9.31 12.23 -7.95
N GLU A 158 -8.27 12.87 -8.47
CA GLU A 158 -8.37 13.95 -9.45
C GLU A 158 -8.99 13.47 -10.77
N LEU A 159 -8.62 12.26 -11.24
CA LEU A 159 -9.25 11.64 -12.41
C LEU A 159 -10.75 11.43 -12.21
N ILE A 160 -11.17 10.95 -11.04
CA ILE A 160 -12.60 10.77 -10.70
C ILE A 160 -13.33 12.12 -10.64
N LYS A 161 -12.73 13.14 -10.01
CA LYS A 161 -13.29 14.50 -9.96
C LYS A 161 -13.54 15.05 -11.38
N ASN A 162 -12.58 14.85 -12.29
CA ASN A 162 -12.67 15.32 -13.67
C ASN A 162 -13.58 14.44 -14.55
N LYS A 163 -13.70 13.15 -14.24
CA LYS A 163 -14.48 12.17 -14.99
C LYS A 163 -15.33 11.31 -14.03
N PRO A 164 -16.42 11.87 -13.45
CA PRO A 164 -17.19 11.20 -12.41
C PRO A 164 -17.81 9.88 -12.84
N TYR A 165 -18.08 9.71 -14.14
CA TYR A 165 -18.62 8.48 -14.71
C TYR A 165 -17.68 7.27 -14.62
N LEU A 166 -16.39 7.49 -14.30
CA LEU A 166 -15.42 6.42 -14.09
C LEU A 166 -15.46 5.83 -12.68
N ALA A 167 -16.10 6.51 -11.72
CA ALA A 167 -16.14 6.06 -10.34
C ALA A 167 -16.84 4.70 -10.22
N ALA A 168 -16.33 3.84 -9.36
CA ALA A 168 -16.99 2.58 -9.04
C ALA A 168 -18.35 2.88 -8.40
N GLN A 169 -19.44 2.37 -8.99
CA GLN A 169 -20.72 2.32 -8.32
C GLN A 169 -20.64 1.21 -7.27
N GLY A 170 -20.45 1.60 -6.00
CA GLY A 170 -20.28 0.75 -4.82
C GLY A 170 -20.81 -0.67 -4.98
N GLY A 171 -19.93 -1.56 -5.43
CA GLY A 171 -20.15 -2.98 -5.54
C GLY A 171 -18.90 -3.63 -5.02
N THR A 172 -18.97 -4.20 -3.81
CA THR A 172 -17.86 -4.96 -3.24
C THR A 172 -17.51 -6.08 -4.21
N THR A 173 -16.37 -5.96 -4.89
CA THR A 173 -15.80 -7.08 -5.63
C THR A 173 -15.26 -8.05 -4.58
N THR A 174 -16.14 -8.90 -4.05
CA THR A 174 -15.74 -10.00 -3.20
C THR A 174 -14.86 -10.90 -4.06
N PHE A 175 -13.55 -10.82 -3.86
CA PHE A 175 -12.62 -11.79 -4.43
C PHE A 175 -12.98 -13.13 -3.77
N ASP A 176 -13.72 -13.97 -4.50
CA ASP A 176 -14.01 -15.35 -4.09
C ASP A 176 -12.69 -16.11 -4.15
N SER A 177 -11.92 -16.03 -3.07
CA SER A 177 -10.78 -16.91 -2.87
C SER A 177 -11.33 -18.33 -2.94
N ALA A 178 -10.98 -19.03 -4.02
CA ALA A 178 -11.43 -20.37 -4.38
C ALA A 178 -10.92 -21.45 -3.40
N ARG A 179 -11.09 -21.24 -2.09
CA ARG A 179 -10.69 -22.12 -0.99
C ARG A 179 -11.71 -22.14 0.16
N GLY A 180 -12.89 -21.54 -0.01
CA GLY A 180 -14.06 -21.85 0.81
C GLY A 180 -14.85 -22.97 0.16
N LYS A 181 -14.96 -24.14 0.82
CA LYS A 181 -15.85 -25.21 0.37
C LYS A 181 -17.27 -24.64 0.28
N ARG A 182 -17.72 -24.31 -0.94
CA ARG A 182 -19.05 -23.74 -1.18
C ARG A 182 -20.08 -24.65 -0.54
N THR A 183 -20.75 -24.16 0.48
CA THR A 183 -21.93 -24.83 1.04
C THR A 183 -22.94 -24.94 -0.11
N PRO A 184 -23.38 -26.14 -0.49
CA PRO A 184 -24.41 -26.33 -1.51
C PRO A 184 -25.62 -25.44 -1.22
N ALA A 185 -26.16 -24.80 -2.26
CA ALA A 185 -27.30 -23.89 -2.14
C ALA A 185 -28.45 -24.57 -1.35
N GLY A 186 -28.90 -23.92 -0.28
CA GLY A 186 -29.99 -24.39 0.59
C GLY A 186 -29.56 -25.05 1.90
N GLN A 187 -28.27 -25.38 2.09
CA GLN A 187 -27.74 -25.97 3.32
C GLN A 187 -27.31 -24.89 4.32
N LEU A 188 -27.71 -25.04 5.58
CA LEU A 188 -27.36 -24.12 6.66
C LEU A 188 -25.96 -24.42 7.21
N THR A 189 -25.28 -23.38 7.70
CA THR A 189 -23.96 -23.48 8.34
C THR A 189 -24.08 -23.65 9.85
N ARG A 190 -22.96 -23.97 10.53
CA ARG A 190 -22.94 -24.06 12.00
C ARG A 190 -23.28 -22.73 12.66
N ASP A 191 -22.93 -21.60 12.05
CA ASP A 191 -23.20 -20.28 12.62
C ASP A 191 -24.67 -19.87 12.44
N ASP A 192 -25.33 -20.36 11.39
CA ASP A 192 -26.79 -20.19 11.23
C ASP A 192 -27.55 -20.96 12.32
N ILE A 193 -27.13 -22.19 12.65
CA ILE A 193 -27.76 -23.00 13.72
C ILE A 193 -27.67 -22.30 15.08
N LYS A 194 -26.54 -21.66 15.41
CA LYS A 194 -26.36 -20.97 16.70
C LYS A 194 -27.36 -19.83 16.91
N LYS A 195 -27.89 -19.27 15.82
CA LYS A 195 -28.85 -18.17 15.83
C LYS A 195 -30.31 -18.63 15.71
N MET A 196 -30.55 -19.92 15.50
CA MET A 196 -31.88 -20.50 15.35
C MET A 196 -32.40 -21.07 16.68
N SER A 197 -33.71 -20.97 16.88
CA SER A 197 -34.39 -21.65 17.97
C SER A 197 -34.42 -23.18 17.76
N PRO A 198 -34.60 -23.97 18.83
CA PRO A 198 -34.74 -25.43 18.72
C PRO A 198 -35.87 -25.87 17.78
N ALA A 199 -36.95 -25.10 17.68
CA ALA A 199 -38.06 -25.38 16.77
C ALA A 199 -37.64 -25.22 15.30
N GLU A 200 -36.87 -24.17 14.98
CA GLU A 200 -36.37 -23.88 13.64
C GLU A 200 -35.29 -24.88 13.20
N ILE A 201 -34.42 -25.32 14.12
CA ILE A 201 -33.44 -26.38 13.84
C ILE A 201 -34.15 -27.68 13.46
N ASN A 202 -35.23 -28.04 14.16
CA ASN A 202 -36.03 -29.22 13.84
C ASN A 202 -36.75 -29.10 12.49
N ALA A 203 -37.25 -27.91 12.15
CA ALA A 203 -37.85 -27.64 10.83
C ALA A 203 -36.80 -27.74 9.72
N ALA A 204 -35.61 -27.16 9.92
CA ALA A 204 -34.48 -27.25 9.00
C ALA A 204 -34.00 -28.70 8.79
N ARG A 205 -34.00 -29.51 9.86
CA ARG A 205 -33.69 -30.94 9.78
C ARG A 205 -34.71 -31.71 8.92
N LYS A 206 -36.00 -31.43 9.10
CA LYS A 206 -37.08 -32.05 8.30
C LYS A 206 -37.03 -31.61 6.84
N ALA A 207 -36.62 -30.37 6.59
CA ALA A 207 -36.47 -29.81 5.25
C ALA A 207 -35.16 -30.21 4.54
N GLY A 208 -34.35 -31.10 5.12
CA GLY A 208 -33.07 -31.54 4.53
C GLY A 208 -31.99 -30.46 4.49
N ARG A 209 -32.18 -29.31 5.15
CA ARG A 209 -31.24 -28.17 5.09
C ARG A 209 -30.00 -28.34 5.96
N LEU A 210 -29.88 -29.47 6.67
CA LEU A 210 -28.80 -29.79 7.61
C LEU A 210 -27.99 -31.03 7.20
N ASP A 211 -28.24 -31.59 6.02
CA ASP A 211 -27.69 -32.88 5.60
C ASP A 211 -26.16 -32.89 5.59
N ASN A 212 -25.52 -31.78 5.18
CA ASN A 212 -24.06 -31.65 5.25
C ASN A 212 -23.49 -31.65 6.67
N LEU A 213 -24.21 -31.06 7.62
CA LEU A 213 -23.80 -31.00 9.03
C LEU A 213 -24.05 -32.33 9.74
N LEU A 214 -25.01 -33.11 9.24
CA LEU A 214 -25.33 -34.46 9.71
C LEU A 214 -24.56 -35.56 8.96
N GLY A 215 -23.65 -35.19 8.04
CA GLY A 215 -22.84 -36.15 7.29
C GLY A 215 -23.62 -37.01 6.30
N LYS A 216 -24.86 -36.64 5.99
CA LYS A 216 -25.66 -37.28 4.94
C LYS A 216 -25.18 -36.72 3.59
N LYS A 217 -24.41 -37.52 2.85
CA LYS A 217 -24.07 -37.21 1.46
C LYS A 217 -25.38 -37.12 0.63
N PRO A 218 -25.44 -36.27 -0.40
CA PRO A 218 -26.59 -36.23 -1.31
C PRO A 218 -26.80 -37.59 -2.00
#